data_AF-A0A928BVC0-F1
#
_entry.id   AF-A0A928BVC0-F1
#
_cell.length_a   1.000
_cell.length_b   1.000
_cell.length_c   1.000
_cell.angle_alpha   90.00
_cell.angle_beta   90.00
_cell.angle_gamma   90.00
#
_symmetry.space_group_name_H-M   'P 1'
#
loop_
_entity.id
_entity.type
_entity.pdbx_description
1 polymer ?
#
loop_
_entity_poly.entity_id
_entity_poly.type
_entity_poly.pdbx_seq_one_letter_code
_entity_poly.pdbx_strand_id
1 'polypeptide(L)'
;MKKLTEYINSKFIEAANALRPKKAKHRIIAYVESYDDISFWRSVFDDYESDKFHFEVMLPARSNLTKGKKQAMMNMLGEAYGKNMIACVDGDYDYLLQGATSTSKQLIENPYILHTYAYAIENLKCNADSLKQVCVLSTLNDRNVIDLEEYMKLYSQICFPLFAWNILLYRKHDTRTMSMLRFCEIVRITSFNIGNPAYSLQQLGNRVEHNIKLLEKQMPHLVALHQEQMKELVELGIKPEETYFYIQGHHIMNNVVLRILNPICRHLRSQRETEIEKLAYHRQQYNNELSSYRHSQCDVALMLSKNTDFKETTPYRRLKGDIEKLLAELDKVKAGNGK
;
A
#
# COMPACT_ATOMS: atom_id res chain seq x y z
N MET A 1 3.66 -35.71 20.23
CA MET A 1 4.98 -35.31 19.71
C MET A 1 4.83 -33.99 18.99
N LYS A 2 5.45 -32.92 19.49
CA LYS A 2 5.48 -31.60 18.84
C LYS A 2 6.40 -31.66 17.61
N LYS A 3 5.99 -31.09 16.47
CA LYS A 3 6.80 -31.10 15.23
C LYS A 3 7.97 -30.12 15.34
N LEU A 4 9.09 -30.40 14.65
CA LEU A 4 10.30 -29.56 14.63
C LEU A 4 10.02 -28.10 14.20
N THR A 5 8.97 -27.90 13.41
CA THR A 5 8.48 -26.57 12.99
C THR A 5 7.94 -25.73 14.15
N GLU A 6 7.47 -26.33 15.24
CA GLU A 6 7.00 -25.62 16.45
C GLU A 6 8.17 -25.06 17.29
N TYR A 7 9.41 -25.44 16.99
CA TYR A 7 10.61 -24.96 17.68
C TYR A 7 11.29 -23.77 16.98
N ILE A 8 10.84 -23.36 15.79
CA ILE A 8 11.35 -22.16 15.11
C ILE A 8 10.63 -20.94 15.69
N ASN A 9 11.22 -20.33 16.72
CA ASN A 9 10.75 -19.10 17.34
C ASN A 9 11.91 -18.09 17.48
N SER A 10 11.62 -16.85 17.89
CA SER A 10 12.65 -15.83 18.08
C SER A 10 13.81 -16.29 18.98
N LYS A 11 13.55 -17.13 20.00
CA LYS A 11 14.60 -17.67 20.90
C LYS A 11 15.51 -18.69 20.20
N PHE A 12 14.96 -19.50 19.29
CA PHE A 12 15.77 -20.40 18.46
C PHE A 12 16.69 -19.62 17.53
N ILE A 13 16.18 -18.55 16.90
CA ILE A 13 16.99 -17.70 16.02
C ILE A 13 18.02 -16.92 16.84
N GLU A 14 17.67 -16.47 18.04
CA GLU A 14 18.60 -15.85 19.00
C GLU A 14 19.76 -16.80 19.35
N ALA A 15 19.46 -18.06 19.69
CA ALA A 15 20.47 -19.06 19.96
C ALA A 15 21.35 -19.34 18.74
N ALA A 16 20.76 -19.41 17.54
CA ALA A 16 21.51 -19.56 16.30
C ALA A 16 22.42 -18.34 16.02
N ASN A 17 21.94 -17.12 16.30
CA ASN A 17 22.75 -15.90 16.20
C ASN A 17 23.89 -15.89 17.23
N ALA A 18 23.68 -16.41 18.44
CA ALA A 18 24.70 -16.51 19.49
C ALA A 18 25.82 -17.53 19.17
N LEU A 19 25.49 -18.58 18.40
CA LEU A 19 26.46 -19.60 17.95
C LEU A 19 27.32 -19.14 16.77
N ARG A 20 26.98 -18.01 16.14
CA ARG A 20 27.77 -17.43 15.04
C ARG A 20 29.00 -16.69 15.57
N PRO A 21 30.08 -16.57 14.77
CA PRO A 21 31.25 -15.78 15.15
C PRO A 21 30.86 -14.36 15.59
N LYS A 22 31.58 -13.75 16.55
CA LYS A 22 31.27 -12.40 17.06
C LYS A 22 31.21 -11.30 15.99
N LYS A 23 31.83 -11.52 14.82
CA LYS A 23 31.81 -10.62 13.65
C LYS A 23 30.65 -10.89 12.68
N ALA A 24 29.83 -11.92 12.93
CA ALA A 24 28.71 -12.26 12.07
C ALA A 24 27.55 -11.31 12.29
N LYS A 25 26.90 -10.92 11.19
CA LYS A 25 25.71 -10.07 11.20
C LYS A 25 24.59 -10.73 12.00
N HIS A 26 23.89 -9.93 12.81
CA HIS A 26 22.73 -10.38 13.56
C HIS A 26 21.56 -10.54 12.60
N ARG A 27 21.08 -11.78 12.46
CA ARG A 27 20.04 -12.11 11.50
C ARG A 27 18.65 -11.91 12.10
N ILE A 28 17.79 -11.16 11.40
CA ILE A 28 16.38 -10.96 11.73
C ILE A 28 15.55 -11.58 10.62
N ILE A 29 14.63 -12.49 10.98
CA ILE A 29 13.70 -13.08 10.00
C ILE A 29 12.43 -12.25 9.98
N ALA A 30 12.05 -11.75 8.79
CA ALA A 30 10.83 -11.00 8.56
C ALA A 30 9.82 -11.86 7.79
N TYR A 31 8.70 -12.18 8.44
CA TYR A 31 7.62 -12.95 7.84
C TYR A 31 6.59 -12.06 7.18
N VAL A 32 6.28 -12.34 5.91
CA VAL A 32 5.30 -11.58 5.11
C VAL A 32 4.06 -12.41 4.77
N GLU A 33 2.99 -11.77 4.31
CA GLU A 33 1.71 -12.43 4.02
C GLU A 33 1.69 -13.13 2.66
N SER A 34 2.37 -12.54 1.67
CA SER A 34 2.30 -12.94 0.28
C SER A 34 3.67 -12.94 -0.41
N TYR A 35 3.74 -13.60 -1.57
CA TYR A 35 4.96 -13.58 -2.40
C TYR A 35 5.24 -12.19 -2.96
N ASP A 36 4.19 -11.41 -3.26
CA ASP A 36 4.32 -10.08 -3.84
C ASP A 36 4.94 -9.10 -2.83
N ASP A 37 4.69 -9.33 -1.54
CA ASP A 37 5.20 -8.51 -0.43
C ASP A 37 6.69 -8.71 -0.19
N ILE A 38 7.27 -9.87 -0.57
CA ILE A 38 8.69 -10.17 -0.33
C ILE A 38 9.56 -9.08 -0.94
N SER A 39 9.27 -8.70 -2.18
CA SER A 39 10.05 -7.71 -2.91
C SER A 39 9.97 -6.32 -2.26
N PHE A 40 8.77 -5.93 -1.82
CA PHE A 40 8.53 -4.67 -1.11
C PHE A 40 9.29 -4.62 0.22
N TRP A 41 9.08 -5.59 1.10
CA TRP A 41 9.72 -5.61 2.42
C TRP A 41 11.24 -5.75 2.31
N ARG A 42 11.74 -6.50 1.33
CA ARG A 42 13.17 -6.58 1.05
C ARG A 42 13.73 -5.19 0.72
N SER A 43 13.07 -4.46 -0.18
CA SER A 43 13.48 -3.09 -0.54
C SER A 43 13.41 -2.12 0.64
N VAL A 44 12.44 -2.28 1.56
CA VAL A 44 12.34 -1.49 2.79
C VAL A 44 13.56 -1.76 3.68
N PHE A 45 13.90 -3.02 3.89
CA PHE A 45 15.00 -3.41 4.79
C PHE A 45 16.40 -3.17 4.20
N ASP A 46 16.53 -3.01 2.88
CA ASP A 46 17.82 -2.69 2.24
C ASP A 46 18.41 -1.38 2.76
N ASP A 47 17.57 -0.38 3.07
CA ASP A 47 17.98 0.89 3.69
C ASP A 47 18.58 0.67 5.11
N TYR A 48 18.37 -0.49 5.73
CA TYR A 48 18.75 -0.84 7.10
C TYR A 48 19.74 -2.02 7.20
N GLU A 49 20.14 -2.61 6.07
CA GLU A 49 21.21 -3.61 6.03
C GLU A 49 22.54 -2.97 6.44
N SER A 50 23.29 -3.64 7.31
CA SER A 50 24.58 -3.13 7.81
C SER A 50 25.52 -4.26 8.16
N ASP A 51 26.68 -3.94 8.73
CA ASP A 51 27.55 -4.95 9.36
C ASP A 51 26.98 -5.48 10.68
N LYS A 52 25.99 -4.78 11.24
CA LYS A 52 25.34 -5.18 12.50
C LYS A 52 24.11 -6.06 12.26
N PHE A 53 23.28 -5.70 11.29
CA PHE A 53 21.98 -6.32 11.05
C PHE A 53 21.88 -6.86 9.64
N HIS A 54 21.23 -8.02 9.53
CA HIS A 54 20.89 -8.64 8.27
C HIS A 54 19.45 -9.15 8.33
N PHE A 55 18.63 -8.79 7.33
CA PHE A 55 17.24 -9.20 7.26
C PHE A 55 17.09 -10.36 6.27
N GLU A 56 16.24 -11.33 6.60
CA GLU A 56 15.82 -12.41 5.71
C GLU A 56 14.30 -12.39 5.60
N VAL A 57 13.78 -12.02 4.43
CA VAL A 57 12.34 -11.89 4.19
C VAL A 57 11.81 -13.21 3.62
N MET A 58 10.83 -13.83 4.27
CA MET A 58 10.30 -15.12 3.84
C MET A 58 8.82 -15.29 4.21
N LEU A 59 8.20 -16.32 3.65
CA LEU A 59 6.86 -16.75 4.04
C LEU A 59 6.93 -17.68 5.26
N PRO A 60 5.93 -17.65 6.15
CA PRO A 60 5.86 -18.59 7.28
C PRO A 60 5.78 -20.04 6.79
N ALA A 61 6.50 -20.94 7.46
CA ALA A 61 6.52 -22.36 7.12
C ALA A 61 5.08 -22.94 7.16
N ARG A 62 4.65 -23.56 6.06
CA ARG A 62 3.26 -24.01 5.88
C ARG A 62 2.99 -25.27 6.70
N SER A 63 2.12 -25.16 7.69
CA SER A 63 1.42 -26.32 8.27
C SER A 63 0.05 -26.56 7.62
N ASN A 64 -0.60 -25.51 7.08
CA ASN A 64 -1.87 -25.54 6.34
C ASN A 64 -1.92 -24.47 5.23
N LEU A 65 -2.82 -24.64 4.26
CA LEU A 65 -3.03 -23.81 3.05
C LEU A 65 -3.73 -22.45 3.29
N THR A 66 -3.97 -22.05 4.54
CA THR A 66 -4.64 -20.80 4.88
C THR A 66 -3.76 -19.59 4.59
N LYS A 67 -4.05 -18.82 3.54
CA LYS A 67 -3.33 -17.58 3.15
C LYS A 67 -3.72 -16.36 4.00
N GLY A 68 -2.84 -15.36 4.06
CA GLY A 68 -3.12 -13.98 4.46
C GLY A 68 -2.64 -13.56 5.86
N LYS A 69 -2.99 -12.34 6.27
CA LYS A 69 -2.71 -11.68 7.56
C LYS A 69 -2.79 -12.55 8.81
N LYS A 70 -3.85 -13.38 8.90
CA LYS A 70 -3.97 -14.34 10.02
C LYS A 70 -2.83 -15.35 10.04
N GLN A 71 -2.26 -15.75 8.91
CA GLN A 71 -1.11 -16.65 8.92
C GLN A 71 0.16 -15.94 9.37
N ALA A 72 0.43 -14.74 8.84
CA ALA A 72 1.56 -13.90 9.26
C ALA A 72 1.46 -13.51 10.73
N MET A 73 0.25 -13.41 11.30
CA MET A 73 0.07 -13.11 12.72
C MET A 73 -0.16 -14.33 13.63
N MET A 74 -0.71 -15.46 13.16
CA MET A 74 -1.14 -16.60 14.00
C MET A 74 -0.32 -17.88 13.85
N ASN A 75 0.38 -18.14 12.73
CA ASN A 75 0.90 -19.51 12.49
C ASN A 75 2.27 -19.85 13.09
N MET A 76 2.91 -18.94 13.84
CA MET A 76 3.91 -19.32 14.83
C MET A 76 3.80 -18.39 16.03
N LEU A 77 2.85 -18.74 16.93
CA LEU A 77 2.78 -18.36 18.35
C LEU A 77 2.86 -16.85 18.63
N GLY A 78 1.79 -16.27 19.19
CA GLY A 78 1.81 -14.88 19.68
C GLY A 78 3.00 -14.54 20.59
N GLU A 79 3.57 -15.52 21.31
CA GLU A 79 4.78 -15.42 22.14
C GLU A 79 6.11 -15.78 21.44
N ALA A 80 6.11 -16.22 20.17
CA ALA A 80 7.32 -16.58 19.43
C ALA A 80 7.94 -15.43 18.65
N TYR A 81 7.18 -14.37 18.35
CA TYR A 81 7.76 -13.15 17.81
C TYR A 81 8.64 -12.47 18.85
N GLY A 82 9.70 -11.85 18.38
CA GLY A 82 10.68 -11.24 19.25
C GLY A 82 11.81 -10.64 18.43
N LYS A 83 12.87 -10.26 19.12
CA LYS A 83 14.01 -9.51 18.57
C LYS A 83 14.60 -10.04 17.27
N ASN A 84 14.49 -11.35 17.03
CA ASN A 84 15.09 -12.02 15.88
C ASN A 84 14.04 -12.50 14.85
N MET A 85 12.74 -12.27 15.12
CA MET A 85 11.62 -12.76 14.32
C MET A 85 10.47 -11.75 14.36
N ILE A 86 10.22 -11.11 13.23
CA ILE A 86 9.19 -10.07 13.08
C ILE A 86 8.14 -10.48 12.06
N ALA A 87 6.93 -9.93 12.19
CA ALA A 87 5.87 -10.04 11.19
C ALA A 87 5.75 -8.72 10.43
N CYS A 88 5.39 -8.82 9.16
CA CYS A 88 5.29 -7.73 8.20
C CYS A 88 3.99 -7.88 7.43
N VAL A 89 3.01 -7.03 7.73
CA VAL A 89 1.61 -7.19 7.31
C VAL A 89 1.06 -5.95 6.61
N ASP A 90 0.01 -6.11 5.82
CA ASP A 90 -0.73 -4.97 5.29
C ASP A 90 -1.55 -4.29 6.40
N GLY A 91 -1.76 -2.98 6.24
CA GLY A 91 -2.47 -2.17 7.23
C GLY A 91 -3.96 -2.47 7.31
N ASP A 92 -4.59 -2.78 6.18
CA ASP A 92 -6.05 -2.76 5.99
C ASP A 92 -6.66 -1.50 6.65
N TYR A 93 -7.62 -1.68 7.54
CA TYR A 93 -8.10 -0.65 8.47
C TYR A 93 -7.51 -0.79 9.87
N ASP A 94 -6.73 -1.82 10.16
CA ASP A 94 -6.39 -2.18 11.54
C ASP A 94 -5.67 -1.07 12.29
N TYR A 95 -4.78 -0.31 11.64
CA TYR A 95 -4.21 0.88 12.28
C TYR A 95 -5.29 1.92 12.59
N LEU A 96 -6.20 2.20 11.65
CA LEU A 96 -7.25 3.21 11.82
C LEU A 96 -8.32 2.84 12.84
N LEU A 97 -8.42 1.56 13.21
CA LEU A 97 -9.38 1.09 14.21
C LEU A 97 -8.92 1.32 15.65
N GLN A 98 -7.66 1.71 15.88
CA GLN A 98 -7.12 2.14 17.18
C GLN A 98 -7.50 1.21 18.37
N GLY A 99 -7.42 -0.10 18.15
CA GLY A 99 -7.72 -1.13 19.16
C GLY A 99 -9.18 -1.60 19.22
N ALA A 100 -10.06 -1.11 18.34
CA ALA A 100 -11.46 -1.55 18.31
C ALA A 100 -11.64 -3.04 17.96
N THR A 101 -10.65 -3.66 17.30
CA THR A 101 -10.61 -5.10 17.02
C THR A 101 -9.39 -5.73 17.70
N SER A 102 -9.42 -7.04 17.94
CA SER A 102 -8.27 -7.78 18.47
C SER A 102 -7.05 -7.69 17.55
N THR A 103 -7.27 -7.75 16.23
CA THR A 103 -6.24 -7.58 15.20
C THR A 103 -5.59 -6.20 15.28
N SER A 104 -6.42 -5.14 15.35
CA SER A 104 -5.97 -3.75 15.50
C SER A 104 -5.15 -3.56 16.79
N LYS A 105 -5.65 -4.10 17.91
CA LYS A 105 -4.95 -4.05 19.19
C LYS A 105 -3.58 -4.75 19.11
N GLN A 106 -3.53 -5.95 18.54
CA GLN A 106 -2.28 -6.70 18.38
C GLN A 106 -1.27 -5.96 17.48
N LEU A 107 -1.74 -5.35 16.39
CA LEU A 107 -0.93 -4.60 15.45
C LEU A 107 -0.32 -3.33 16.09
N ILE A 108 -1.04 -2.66 16.98
CA ILE A 108 -0.57 -1.43 17.65
C ILE A 108 0.30 -1.72 18.87
N GLU A 109 -0.01 -2.76 19.66
CA GLU A 109 0.67 -3.04 20.92
C GLU A 109 1.94 -3.89 20.76
N ASN A 110 2.08 -4.64 19.65
CA ASN A 110 3.21 -5.55 19.46
C ASN A 110 4.34 -4.88 18.66
N PRO A 111 5.50 -4.58 19.29
CA PRO A 111 6.61 -3.91 18.61
C PRO A 111 7.31 -4.76 17.54
N TYR A 112 7.01 -6.06 17.47
CA TYR A 112 7.57 -6.99 16.50
C TYR A 112 6.65 -7.22 15.29
N ILE A 113 5.55 -6.49 15.19
CA ILE A 113 4.67 -6.46 14.02
C ILE A 113 4.87 -5.12 13.32
N LEU A 114 5.53 -5.16 12.17
CA LEU A 114 5.59 -4.04 11.26
C LEU A 114 4.40 -4.13 10.30
N HIS A 115 3.84 -2.98 9.95
CA HIS A 115 2.72 -2.93 9.02
C HIS A 115 2.82 -1.73 8.08
N THR A 116 2.18 -1.82 6.93
CA THR A 116 1.99 -0.62 6.11
C THR A 116 1.02 0.32 6.82
N TYR A 117 1.33 1.62 6.86
CA TYR A 117 0.38 2.63 7.32
C TYR A 117 -0.67 2.98 6.26
N ALA A 118 -0.38 2.67 4.99
CA ALA A 118 -1.38 2.64 3.93
C ALA A 118 -2.19 1.33 4.05
N TYR A 119 -3.35 1.28 3.38
CA TYR A 119 -4.22 0.10 3.40
C TYR A 119 -3.48 -1.17 2.96
N ALA A 120 -2.72 -1.09 1.86
CA ALA A 120 -1.87 -2.16 1.38
C ALA A 120 -0.68 -1.60 0.57
N ILE A 121 0.25 -2.48 0.17
CA ILE A 121 1.40 -2.14 -0.68
C ILE A 121 0.96 -1.50 -2.02
N GLU A 122 -0.15 -1.94 -2.61
CA GLU A 122 -0.68 -1.38 -3.86
C GLU A 122 -0.96 0.12 -3.76
N ASN A 123 -1.38 0.60 -2.59
CA ASN A 123 -1.64 2.02 -2.36
C ASN A 123 -0.35 2.83 -2.46
N LEU A 124 0.75 2.34 -1.89
CA LEU A 124 2.06 2.97 -1.99
C LEU A 124 2.55 3.01 -3.44
N LYS A 125 2.37 1.90 -4.17
CA LYS A 125 2.69 1.83 -5.61
C LYS A 125 1.85 2.80 -6.46
N CYS A 126 0.70 3.25 -5.94
CA CYS A 126 -0.16 4.24 -6.56
C CYS A 126 0.17 5.69 -6.15
N ASN A 127 1.35 5.96 -5.59
CA ASN A 127 1.75 7.31 -5.17
C ASN A 127 1.61 8.33 -6.32
N ALA A 128 0.81 9.37 -6.10
CA ALA A 128 0.40 10.34 -7.12
C ALA A 128 1.58 10.99 -7.84
N ASP A 129 2.59 11.44 -7.09
CA ASP A 129 3.80 12.13 -7.59
C ASP A 129 4.60 11.29 -8.59
N SER A 130 4.49 9.97 -8.49
CA SER A 130 5.21 9.02 -9.34
C SER A 130 4.43 8.53 -10.55
N LEU A 131 3.12 8.81 -10.63
CA LEU A 131 2.26 8.26 -11.69
C LEU A 131 2.63 8.80 -13.08
N LYS A 132 3.16 10.03 -13.16
CA LYS A 132 3.71 10.57 -14.40
C LYS A 132 4.86 9.71 -14.89
N GLN A 133 5.81 9.38 -14.01
CA GLN A 133 6.96 8.53 -14.37
C GLN A 133 6.51 7.15 -14.84
N VAL A 134 5.47 6.56 -14.23
CA VAL A 134 4.85 5.31 -14.72
C VAL A 134 4.35 5.46 -16.16
N CYS A 135 3.72 6.58 -16.52
CA CYS A 135 3.30 6.84 -17.90
C CYS A 135 4.49 6.96 -18.85
N VAL A 136 5.56 7.66 -18.45
CA VAL A 136 6.78 7.80 -19.25
C VAL A 136 7.41 6.44 -19.52
N LEU A 137 7.61 5.63 -18.49
CA LEU A 137 8.19 4.28 -18.63
C LEU A 137 7.32 3.35 -19.49
N SER A 138 5.99 3.53 -19.44
CA SER A 138 5.04 2.72 -20.21
C SER A 138 4.93 3.13 -21.68
N THR A 139 5.24 4.39 -22.02
CA THR A 139 4.95 4.97 -23.34
C THR A 139 6.16 5.56 -24.05
N LEU A 140 7.28 5.73 -23.34
CA LEU A 140 8.48 6.44 -23.80
C LEU A 140 8.17 7.87 -24.26
N ASN A 141 7.18 8.51 -23.62
CA ASN A 141 6.71 9.85 -23.94
C ASN A 141 6.50 10.66 -22.65
N ASP A 142 7.25 11.76 -22.48
CA ASP A 142 7.25 12.63 -21.28
C ASP A 142 6.37 13.88 -21.42
N ARG A 143 5.46 13.90 -22.39
CA ARG A 143 4.51 15.00 -22.49
C ARG A 143 3.58 15.04 -21.30
N ASN A 144 3.45 16.23 -20.72
CA ASN A 144 2.49 16.44 -19.66
C ASN A 144 1.09 16.60 -20.27
N VAL A 145 0.16 15.75 -19.85
CA VAL A 145 -1.21 15.70 -20.39
C VAL A 145 -2.21 16.18 -19.36
N ILE A 146 -2.06 15.73 -18.10
CA ILE A 146 -2.93 16.05 -16.95
C ILE A 146 -2.06 16.11 -15.70
N ASP A 147 -2.43 17.01 -14.79
CA ASP A 147 -1.92 17.02 -13.42
C ASP A 147 -2.52 15.86 -12.62
N LEU A 148 -1.77 14.76 -12.54
CA LEU A 148 -2.19 13.53 -11.83
C LEU A 148 -2.16 13.71 -10.31
N GLU A 149 -1.27 14.56 -9.79
CA GLU A 149 -1.16 14.86 -8.36
C GLU A 149 -2.42 15.59 -7.88
N GLU A 150 -2.79 16.68 -8.56
CA GLU A 150 -4.00 17.41 -8.21
C GLU A 150 -5.27 16.56 -8.42
N TYR A 151 -5.31 15.73 -9.47
CA TYR A 151 -6.43 14.82 -9.69
C TYR A 151 -6.61 13.84 -8.52
N MET A 152 -5.53 13.20 -8.05
CA MET A 152 -5.58 12.23 -6.95
C MET A 152 -5.88 12.90 -5.61
N LYS A 153 -5.40 14.13 -5.40
CA LYS A 153 -5.75 14.96 -4.25
C LYS A 153 -7.24 15.28 -4.21
N LEU A 154 -7.82 15.76 -5.31
CA LEU A 154 -9.26 16.05 -5.39
C LEU A 154 -10.11 14.79 -5.23
N TYR A 155 -9.71 13.68 -5.87
CA TYR A 155 -10.34 12.35 -5.67
C TYR A 155 -10.41 11.99 -4.19
N SER A 156 -9.30 12.14 -3.48
CA SER A 156 -9.17 11.81 -2.06
C SER A 156 -10.05 12.68 -1.17
N GLN A 157 -10.04 13.99 -1.42
CA GLN A 157 -10.88 14.94 -0.68
C GLN A 157 -12.37 14.64 -0.87
N ILE A 158 -12.79 14.31 -2.09
CA ILE A 158 -14.18 13.92 -2.38
C ILE A 158 -14.57 12.67 -1.59
N CYS A 159 -13.67 11.69 -1.51
CA CYS A 159 -13.93 10.40 -0.86
C CYS A 159 -13.88 10.48 0.67
N PHE A 160 -13.13 11.42 1.25
CA PHE A 160 -12.84 11.49 2.68
C PHE A 160 -14.06 11.43 3.61
N PRO A 161 -15.16 12.19 3.38
CA PRO A 161 -16.30 12.13 4.29
C PRO A 161 -17.01 10.76 4.27
N LEU A 162 -17.14 10.13 3.11
CA LEU A 162 -17.72 8.79 3.01
C LEU A 162 -16.77 7.70 3.54
N PHE A 163 -15.46 7.90 3.38
CA PHE A 163 -14.45 7.05 3.99
C PHE A 163 -14.56 7.06 5.53
N ALA A 164 -14.74 8.23 6.14
CA ALA A 164 -14.96 8.32 7.58
C ALA A 164 -16.24 7.58 8.03
N TRP A 165 -17.33 7.64 7.25
CA TRP A 165 -18.51 6.80 7.47
C TRP A 165 -18.17 5.31 7.40
N ASN A 166 -17.36 4.91 6.42
CA ASN A 166 -16.97 3.51 6.25
C ASN A 166 -16.16 3.00 7.45
N ILE A 167 -15.18 3.77 7.95
CA ILE A 167 -14.42 3.44 9.16
C ILE A 167 -15.33 3.35 10.38
N LEU A 168 -16.24 4.32 10.57
CA LEU A 168 -17.18 4.34 11.69
C LEU A 168 -18.07 3.08 11.72
N LEU A 169 -18.65 2.70 10.58
CA LEU A 169 -19.50 1.52 10.47
C LEU A 169 -18.68 0.24 10.63
N TYR A 170 -17.43 0.22 10.15
CA TYR A 170 -16.52 -0.90 10.34
C TYR A 170 -16.20 -1.13 11.82
N ARG A 171 -15.93 -0.05 12.59
CA ARG A 171 -15.74 -0.11 14.06
C ARG A 171 -16.96 -0.67 14.79
N LYS A 172 -18.16 -0.39 14.28
CA LYS A 172 -19.43 -0.91 14.83
C LYS A 172 -19.81 -2.31 14.29
N HIS A 173 -18.96 -2.92 13.46
CA HIS A 173 -19.21 -4.19 12.78
C HIS A 173 -20.46 -4.19 11.88
N ASP A 174 -20.90 -3.03 11.41
CA ASP A 174 -22.04 -2.90 10.50
C ASP A 174 -21.60 -2.98 9.04
N THR A 175 -21.49 -4.22 8.56
CA THR A 175 -21.18 -4.53 7.16
C THR A 175 -22.43 -4.56 6.26
N ARG A 176 -23.64 -4.49 6.84
CA ARG A 176 -24.90 -4.54 6.08
C ARG A 176 -25.21 -3.17 5.50
N THR A 177 -25.03 -2.12 6.28
CA THR A 177 -25.29 -0.75 5.84
C THR A 177 -24.26 -0.31 4.80
N MET A 178 -22.98 -0.55 5.07
CA MET A 178 -21.89 -0.24 4.15
C MET A 178 -20.77 -1.28 4.23
N SER A 179 -20.82 -2.26 3.34
CA SER A 179 -19.70 -3.17 3.11
C SER A 179 -18.53 -2.46 2.41
N MET A 180 -17.33 -3.02 2.53
CA MET A 180 -16.16 -2.58 1.77
C MET A 180 -16.43 -2.57 0.26
N LEU A 181 -17.11 -3.61 -0.24
CA LEU A 181 -17.47 -3.71 -1.66
C LEU A 181 -18.35 -2.53 -2.08
N ARG A 182 -19.42 -2.25 -1.31
CA ARG A 182 -20.33 -1.14 -1.58
C ARG A 182 -19.61 0.20 -1.55
N PHE A 183 -18.73 0.42 -0.56
CA PHE A 183 -17.92 1.63 -0.50
C PHE A 183 -17.06 1.78 -1.77
N CYS A 184 -16.32 0.73 -2.16
CA CYS A 184 -15.51 0.70 -3.37
C CYS A 184 -16.34 0.96 -4.65
N GLU A 185 -17.56 0.42 -4.73
CA GLU A 185 -18.46 0.68 -5.88
C GLU A 185 -18.86 2.15 -6.01
N ILE A 186 -19.06 2.84 -4.88
CA ILE A 186 -19.41 4.27 -4.87
C ILE A 186 -18.22 5.12 -5.31
N VAL A 187 -17.03 4.82 -4.78
CA VAL A 187 -15.83 5.64 -4.97
C VAL A 187 -15.03 5.35 -6.25
N ARG A 188 -15.40 4.33 -7.04
CA ARG A 188 -14.75 4.04 -8.32
C ARG A 188 -14.83 5.20 -9.33
N ILE A 189 -13.84 5.27 -10.23
CA ILE A 189 -13.92 6.10 -11.44
C ILE A 189 -14.69 5.33 -12.52
N THR A 190 -15.88 5.83 -12.87
CA THR A 190 -16.79 5.17 -13.83
C THR A 190 -16.43 5.46 -15.28
N SER A 191 -15.96 6.66 -15.56
CA SER A 191 -15.54 7.11 -16.88
C SER A 191 -14.45 8.16 -16.74
N PHE A 192 -13.53 8.22 -17.69
CA PHE A 192 -12.45 9.19 -17.70
C PHE A 192 -12.18 9.66 -19.13
N ASN A 193 -12.12 10.97 -19.32
CA ASN A 193 -11.79 11.60 -20.59
C ASN A 193 -10.69 12.63 -20.35
N ILE A 194 -9.62 12.55 -21.15
CA ILE A 194 -8.46 13.42 -21.05
C ILE A 194 -8.81 14.90 -21.29
N GLY A 195 -9.74 15.17 -22.20
CA GLY A 195 -10.17 16.53 -22.52
C GLY A 195 -11.06 17.16 -21.45
N ASN A 196 -11.64 16.37 -20.54
CA ASN A 196 -12.39 16.88 -19.38
C ASN A 196 -12.25 15.93 -18.18
N PRO A 197 -11.08 15.92 -17.50
CA PRO A 197 -10.85 15.05 -16.35
C PRO A 197 -11.77 15.41 -15.18
N ALA A 198 -12.07 16.70 -15.01
CA ALA A 198 -12.91 17.21 -13.93
C ALA A 198 -14.32 16.61 -13.91
N TYR A 199 -14.89 16.30 -15.08
CA TYR A 199 -16.21 15.65 -15.17
C TYR A 199 -16.26 14.31 -14.42
N SER A 200 -15.19 13.52 -14.49
CA SER A 200 -15.14 12.23 -13.77
C SER A 200 -15.18 12.40 -12.24
N LEU A 201 -14.52 13.44 -11.73
CA LEU A 201 -14.53 13.81 -10.31
C LEU A 201 -15.88 14.41 -9.90
N GLN A 202 -16.52 15.21 -10.76
CA GLN A 202 -17.87 15.72 -10.51
C GLN A 202 -18.88 14.56 -10.36
N GLN A 203 -18.81 13.56 -11.24
CA GLN A 203 -19.67 12.37 -11.16
C GLN A 203 -19.41 11.57 -9.89
N LEU A 204 -18.14 11.44 -9.47
CA LEU A 204 -17.77 10.85 -8.19
C LEU A 204 -18.36 11.64 -7.01
N GLY A 205 -18.20 12.96 -7.01
CA GLY A 205 -18.74 13.87 -5.99
C GLY A 205 -20.24 13.71 -5.81
N ASN A 206 -21.00 13.73 -6.90
CA ASN A 206 -22.46 13.53 -6.86
C ASN A 206 -22.86 12.18 -6.25
N ARG A 207 -22.14 11.10 -6.59
CA ARG A 207 -22.40 9.76 -6.02
C ARG A 207 -22.08 9.71 -4.53
N VAL A 208 -20.95 10.27 -4.13
CA VAL A 208 -20.49 10.30 -2.75
C VAL A 208 -21.45 11.12 -1.89
N GLU A 209 -21.78 12.33 -2.31
CA GLU A 209 -22.71 13.23 -1.62
C GLU A 209 -24.10 12.58 -1.46
N HIS A 210 -24.62 11.96 -2.52
CA HIS A 210 -25.89 11.24 -2.46
C HIS A 210 -25.88 10.13 -1.40
N ASN A 211 -24.81 9.33 -1.32
CA ASN A 211 -24.71 8.25 -0.34
C ASN A 211 -24.51 8.78 1.09
N ILE A 212 -23.78 9.87 1.27
CA ILE A 212 -23.66 10.53 2.58
C ILE A 212 -25.04 10.98 3.08
N LYS A 213 -25.81 11.70 2.25
CA LYS A 213 -27.17 12.14 2.60
C LYS A 213 -28.10 10.96 2.92
N LEU A 214 -27.93 9.84 2.23
CA LEU A 214 -28.70 8.62 2.51
C LEU A 214 -28.36 8.05 3.90
N LEU A 215 -27.07 7.99 4.25
CA LEU A 215 -26.62 7.51 5.57
C LEU A 215 -27.08 8.43 6.69
N GLU A 216 -26.96 9.75 6.51
CA GLU A 216 -27.43 10.75 7.48
C GLU A 216 -28.93 10.63 7.73
N LYS A 217 -29.72 10.39 6.68
CA LYS A 217 -31.16 10.16 6.80
C LYS A 217 -31.52 8.84 7.48
N GLN A 218 -30.77 7.77 7.18
CA GLN A 218 -31.01 6.43 7.75
C GLN A 218 -30.54 6.32 9.21
N MET A 219 -29.46 7.03 9.56
CA MET A 219 -28.79 6.93 10.86
C MET A 219 -28.49 8.33 11.43
N PRO A 220 -29.51 9.17 11.69
CA PRO A 220 -29.31 10.53 12.18
C PRO A 220 -28.57 10.57 13.53
N HIS A 221 -28.72 9.53 14.35
CA HIS A 221 -28.05 9.37 15.64
C HIS A 221 -26.52 9.16 15.52
N LEU A 222 -25.99 8.82 14.34
CA LEU A 222 -24.56 8.62 14.10
C LEU A 222 -23.86 9.85 13.49
N VAL A 223 -24.59 10.90 13.09
CA VAL A 223 -24.01 12.06 12.40
C VAL A 223 -22.99 12.80 13.25
N ALA A 224 -23.27 12.99 14.54
CA ALA A 224 -22.31 13.62 15.47
C ALA A 224 -21.03 12.77 15.59
N LEU A 225 -21.18 11.45 15.70
CA LEU A 225 -20.05 10.52 15.80
C LEU A 225 -19.25 10.44 14.49
N HIS A 226 -19.90 10.61 13.34
CA HIS A 226 -19.23 10.73 12.04
C HIS A 226 -18.35 11.98 11.95
N GLN A 227 -18.83 13.13 12.45
CA GLN A 227 -18.03 14.36 12.51
C GLN A 227 -16.84 14.22 13.45
N GLU A 228 -17.01 13.56 14.59
CA GLU A 228 -15.91 13.22 15.50
C GLU A 228 -14.92 12.27 14.83
N GLN A 229 -15.40 11.24 14.14
CA GLN A 229 -14.57 10.28 13.40
C GLN A 229 -13.71 10.99 12.35
N MET A 230 -14.24 11.98 11.62
CA MET A 230 -13.46 12.77 10.66
C MET A 230 -12.31 13.52 11.34
N LYS A 231 -12.56 14.12 12.51
CA LYS A 231 -11.52 14.81 13.29
C LYS A 231 -10.47 13.84 13.81
N GLU A 232 -10.89 12.71 14.37
CA GLU A 232 -10.00 11.68 14.89
C GLU A 232 -9.06 11.15 13.79
N LEU A 233 -9.57 10.92 12.57
CA LEU A 233 -8.73 10.48 11.45
C LEU A 233 -7.65 11.53 11.10
N VAL A 234 -7.99 12.81 11.16
CA VAL A 234 -7.03 13.90 10.94
C VAL A 234 -6.01 14.00 12.07
N GLU A 235 -6.43 13.81 13.33
CA GLU A 235 -5.53 13.78 14.49
C GLU A 235 -4.59 12.57 14.46
N LEU A 236 -5.04 11.43 13.93
CA LEU A 236 -4.20 10.28 13.59
C LEU A 236 -3.25 10.57 12.41
N GLY A 237 -3.35 11.76 11.81
CA GLY A 237 -2.52 12.28 10.74
C GLY A 237 -2.86 11.74 9.35
N ILE A 238 -4.11 11.32 9.14
CA ILE A 238 -4.65 11.13 7.79
C ILE A 238 -5.03 12.48 7.24
N LYS A 239 -4.41 12.88 6.13
CA LYS A 239 -4.79 14.09 5.42
C LYS A 239 -5.92 13.78 4.43
N PRO A 240 -6.96 14.62 4.33
CA PRO A 240 -8.03 14.44 3.35
C PRO A 240 -7.51 14.32 1.90
N GLU A 241 -6.46 15.05 1.52
CA GLU A 241 -5.78 14.94 0.22
C GLU A 241 -5.07 13.60 -0.04
N GLU A 242 -4.77 12.83 1.01
CA GLU A 242 -4.03 11.56 0.95
C GLU A 242 -4.95 10.35 1.24
N THR A 243 -6.27 10.55 1.32
CA THR A 243 -7.27 9.52 1.68
C THR A 243 -7.16 8.25 0.83
N TYR A 244 -6.81 8.36 -0.46
CA TYR A 244 -6.65 7.19 -1.32
C TYR A 244 -5.61 6.17 -0.83
N PHE A 245 -4.64 6.56 -0.01
CA PHE A 245 -3.70 5.61 0.59
C PHE A 245 -4.38 4.62 1.54
N TYR A 246 -5.56 4.97 2.06
CA TYR A 246 -6.25 4.23 3.10
C TYR A 246 -7.50 3.49 2.58
N ILE A 247 -7.79 3.58 1.28
CA ILE A 247 -8.87 2.83 0.61
C ILE A 247 -8.29 1.51 0.09
N GLN A 248 -9.11 0.46 -0.07
CA GLN A 248 -8.67 -0.85 -0.54
C GLN A 248 -7.68 -0.78 -1.73
N GLY A 249 -6.50 -1.40 -1.57
CA GLY A 249 -5.39 -1.29 -2.53
C GLY A 249 -5.72 -1.74 -3.95
N HIS A 250 -6.28 -2.94 -4.12
CA HIS A 250 -6.74 -3.40 -5.44
C HIS A 250 -7.82 -2.52 -6.06
N HIS A 251 -8.67 -1.89 -5.24
CA HIS A 251 -9.66 -0.96 -5.75
C HIS A 251 -9.00 0.30 -6.31
N ILE A 252 -8.11 0.94 -5.54
CA ILE A 252 -7.37 2.12 -5.98
C ILE A 252 -6.57 1.84 -7.25
N MET A 253 -5.83 0.72 -7.28
CA MET A 253 -5.05 0.36 -8.46
C MET A 253 -5.93 0.13 -9.69
N ASN A 254 -6.93 -0.77 -9.59
CA ASN A 254 -7.66 -1.25 -10.78
C ASN A 254 -8.82 -0.35 -11.20
N ASN A 255 -9.50 0.30 -10.25
CA ASN A 255 -10.75 1.04 -10.49
C ASN A 255 -10.60 2.56 -10.39
N VAL A 256 -9.40 3.05 -10.05
CA VAL A 256 -9.09 4.49 -10.01
C VAL A 256 -7.87 4.75 -10.88
N VAL A 257 -6.68 4.34 -10.46
CA VAL A 257 -5.41 4.70 -11.12
C VAL A 257 -5.35 4.14 -12.54
N LEU A 258 -5.52 2.83 -12.74
CA LEU A 258 -5.50 2.26 -14.09
C LEU A 258 -6.65 2.74 -14.99
N ARG A 259 -7.76 3.22 -14.42
CA ARG A 259 -8.85 3.85 -15.20
C ARG A 259 -8.44 5.22 -15.76
N ILE A 260 -7.49 5.89 -15.13
CA ILE A 260 -6.94 7.19 -15.53
C ILE A 260 -5.71 6.99 -16.42
N LEU A 261 -4.76 6.14 -16.00
CA LEU A 261 -3.49 5.96 -16.70
C LEU A 261 -3.66 5.28 -18.06
N ASN A 262 -4.56 4.30 -18.21
CA ASN A 262 -4.73 3.60 -19.49
C ASN A 262 -5.20 4.53 -20.62
N PRO A 263 -6.22 5.39 -20.45
CA PRO A 263 -6.53 6.44 -21.42
C PRO A 263 -5.34 7.37 -21.72
N ILE A 264 -4.65 7.88 -20.69
CA ILE A 264 -3.50 8.79 -20.86
C ILE A 264 -2.39 8.12 -21.68
N CYS A 265 -2.02 6.89 -21.32
CA CYS A 265 -0.97 6.15 -22.01
C CYS A 265 -1.35 5.83 -23.46
N ARG A 266 -2.62 5.50 -23.73
CA ARG A 266 -3.11 5.33 -25.11
C ARG A 266 -2.99 6.62 -25.92
N HIS A 267 -3.33 7.76 -25.33
CA HIS A 267 -3.19 9.05 -25.97
C HIS A 267 -1.73 9.39 -26.27
N LEU A 268 -0.84 9.22 -25.30
CA LEU A 268 0.61 9.44 -25.46
C LEU A 268 1.24 8.54 -26.53
N ARG A 269 0.84 7.26 -26.58
CA ARG A 269 1.26 6.31 -27.63
C ARG A 269 0.78 6.77 -29.00
N SER A 270 -0.51 7.11 -29.13
CA SER A 270 -1.07 7.58 -30.41
C SER A 270 -0.41 8.87 -30.91
N GLN A 271 -0.10 9.80 -30.02
CA GLN A 271 0.68 10.99 -30.38
C GLN A 271 2.06 10.62 -30.95
N ARG A 272 2.77 9.68 -30.29
CA ARG A 272 4.09 9.25 -30.74
C ARG A 272 4.05 8.51 -32.07
N GLU A 273 3.05 7.66 -32.29
CA GLU A 273 2.84 6.98 -33.58
C GLU A 273 2.56 8.00 -34.70
N THR A 274 1.75 9.03 -34.42
CA THR A 274 1.45 10.12 -35.37
C THR A 274 2.71 10.94 -35.73
N GLU A 275 3.62 11.14 -34.77
CA GLU A 275 4.90 11.80 -35.04
C GLU A 275 5.80 10.96 -35.93
N ILE A 276 5.91 9.66 -35.65
CA ILE A 276 6.69 8.74 -36.48
C ILE A 276 6.17 8.76 -37.92
N GLU A 277 4.85 8.75 -38.09
CA GLU A 277 4.21 8.86 -39.41
C GLU A 277 4.57 10.17 -40.13
N LYS A 278 4.47 11.31 -39.43
CA LYS A 278 4.78 12.63 -40.00
C LYS A 278 6.26 12.82 -40.36
N LEU A 279 7.16 12.18 -39.63
CA LEU A 279 8.62 12.32 -39.80
C LEU A 279 9.21 11.32 -40.79
N ALA A 280 8.51 10.23 -41.10
CA ALA A 280 9.03 9.20 -41.98
C ALA A 280 9.10 9.68 -43.44
N TYR A 281 10.27 9.53 -44.07
CA TYR A 281 10.46 9.89 -45.48
C TYR A 281 9.84 8.86 -46.44
N HIS A 282 9.83 7.58 -46.04
CA HIS A 282 9.29 6.48 -46.83
C HIS A 282 8.70 5.37 -45.96
N ARG A 283 7.86 4.51 -46.57
CA ARG A 283 7.08 3.47 -45.87
C ARG A 283 7.93 2.45 -45.10
N GLN A 284 9.11 2.10 -45.61
CA GLN A 284 10.00 1.16 -44.91
C GLN A 284 10.59 1.78 -43.63
N GLN A 285 11.00 3.05 -43.66
CA GLN A 285 11.46 3.75 -42.45
C GLN A 285 10.33 3.85 -41.43
N TYR A 286 9.13 4.24 -41.87
CA TYR A 286 7.93 4.27 -41.02
C TYR A 286 7.70 2.92 -40.32
N ASN A 287 7.67 1.82 -41.08
CA ASN A 287 7.42 0.49 -40.52
C ASN A 287 8.51 0.06 -39.53
N ASN A 288 9.78 0.36 -39.82
CA ASN A 288 10.90 0.00 -38.95
C ASN A 288 10.84 0.76 -37.62
N GLU A 289 10.65 2.09 -37.67
CA GLU A 289 10.56 2.92 -36.46
C GLU A 289 9.32 2.60 -35.63
N LEU A 290 8.17 2.38 -36.28
CA LEU A 290 6.93 2.02 -35.57
C LEU A 290 7.06 0.67 -34.85
N SER A 291 7.65 -0.34 -35.50
CA SER A 291 7.92 -1.64 -34.88
C SER A 291 8.89 -1.51 -33.71
N SER A 292 9.99 -0.77 -33.89
CA SER A 292 10.98 -0.50 -32.83
C SER A 292 10.33 0.17 -31.61
N TYR A 293 9.50 1.18 -31.85
CA TYR A 293 8.76 1.87 -30.79
C TYR A 293 7.81 0.92 -30.06
N ARG A 294 6.99 0.16 -30.78
CA ARG A 294 6.02 -0.77 -30.18
C ARG A 294 6.68 -1.88 -29.36
N HIS A 295 7.83 -2.41 -29.82
CA HIS A 295 8.58 -3.41 -29.07
C HIS A 295 9.19 -2.87 -27.77
N SER A 296 9.46 -1.57 -27.70
CA SER A 296 10.04 -0.93 -26.51
C SER A 296 9.00 -0.48 -25.48
N GLN A 297 7.70 -0.56 -25.81
CA GLN A 297 6.62 -0.20 -24.88
C GLN A 297 6.46 -1.24 -23.78
N CYS A 298 6.02 -0.77 -22.61
CA CYS A 298 5.70 -1.63 -21.47
C CYS A 298 4.23 -1.56 -21.09
N ASP A 299 3.71 -2.62 -20.48
CA ASP A 299 2.37 -2.61 -19.90
C ASP A 299 2.29 -1.65 -18.70
N VAL A 300 1.19 -0.89 -18.62
CA VAL A 300 1.01 0.15 -17.59
C VAL A 300 0.84 -0.47 -16.21
N ALA A 301 0.09 -1.57 -16.10
CA ALA A 301 -0.10 -2.24 -14.83
C ALA A 301 1.20 -2.89 -14.34
N LEU A 302 2.01 -3.43 -15.24
CA LEU A 302 3.35 -3.94 -14.93
C LEU A 302 4.31 -2.84 -14.47
N MET A 303 4.31 -1.67 -15.10
CA MET A 303 5.15 -0.54 -14.65
C MET A 303 4.69 -0.03 -13.28
N LEU A 304 3.38 0.07 -13.06
CA LEU A 304 2.80 0.45 -11.78
C LEU A 304 3.13 -0.58 -10.68
N SER A 305 3.10 -1.87 -10.97
CA SER A 305 3.41 -2.92 -9.99
C SER A 305 4.87 -2.90 -9.53
N LYS A 306 5.77 -2.32 -10.33
CA LYS A 306 7.20 -2.14 -10.07
C LYS A 306 7.56 -0.75 -9.55
N ASN A 307 6.59 0.14 -9.40
CA ASN A 307 6.82 1.49 -8.95
C ASN A 307 7.31 1.50 -7.49
N THR A 308 8.44 2.16 -7.24
CA THR A 308 9.09 2.26 -5.93
C THR A 308 9.16 3.68 -5.39
N ASP A 309 8.64 4.66 -6.13
CA ASP A 309 8.75 6.09 -5.81
C ASP A 309 7.68 6.53 -4.80
N PHE A 310 7.67 5.88 -3.64
CA PHE A 310 6.77 6.16 -2.52
C PHE A 310 7.51 6.43 -1.20
N LYS A 311 8.84 6.48 -1.22
CA LYS A 311 9.68 6.63 -0.01
C LYS A 311 9.45 7.94 0.75
N GLU A 312 8.94 8.96 0.07
CA GLU A 312 8.61 10.26 0.66
C GLU A 312 7.15 10.39 1.13
N THR A 313 6.34 9.34 0.99
CA THR A 313 4.94 9.38 1.42
C THR A 313 4.81 9.35 2.94
N THR A 314 3.80 10.04 3.48
CA THR A 314 3.50 10.03 4.92
C THR A 314 3.42 8.61 5.51
N PRO A 315 2.70 7.64 4.88
CA PRO A 315 2.62 6.29 5.41
C PRO A 315 3.98 5.55 5.44
N TYR A 316 4.82 5.76 4.42
CA TYR A 316 6.13 5.10 4.37
C TYR A 316 7.09 5.66 5.43
N ARG A 317 7.10 6.98 5.65
CA ARG A 317 7.93 7.59 6.71
C ARG A 317 7.57 7.09 8.11
N ARG A 318 6.29 6.82 8.38
CA ARG A 318 5.88 6.21 9.65
C ARG A 318 6.41 4.79 9.82
N LEU A 319 6.32 3.97 8.77
CA LEU A 319 6.92 2.63 8.77
C LEU A 319 8.42 2.66 9.05
N LYS A 320 9.15 3.59 8.41
CA LYS A 320 10.58 3.81 8.70
C LYS A 320 10.84 4.12 10.17
N GLY A 321 10.05 5.01 10.75
CA GLY A 321 10.15 5.34 12.18
C GLY A 321 9.97 4.13 13.10
N ASP A 322 9.10 3.19 12.75
CA ASP A 322 8.89 1.98 13.57
C ASP A 322 10.02 0.95 13.40
N ILE A 323 10.60 0.85 12.18
CA ILE A 323 11.82 0.05 11.96
C ILE A 323 12.99 0.60 12.77
N GLU A 324 13.16 1.92 12.78
CA GLU A 324 14.23 2.59 13.54
C GLU A 324 14.07 2.38 15.05
N LYS A 325 12.84 2.48 15.58
CA LYS A 325 12.56 2.16 16.99
C LYS A 325 12.88 0.70 17.30
N LEU A 326 12.45 -0.23 16.43
CA LEU A 326 12.74 -1.66 16.58
C LEU A 326 14.25 -1.91 16.66
N LEU A 327 15.01 -1.36 15.72
CA LEU A 327 16.47 -1.52 15.68
C LEU A 327 17.17 -0.88 16.89
N ALA A 328 16.69 0.28 17.36
CA ALA A 328 17.23 0.93 18.55
C ALA A 328 17.03 0.07 19.82
N GLU A 329 15.88 -0.59 19.95
CA GLU A 329 15.62 -1.53 21.04
C GLU A 329 16.53 -2.77 20.97
N LEU A 330 16.86 -3.26 19.76
CA LEU A 330 17.80 -4.35 19.57
C LEU A 330 19.23 -4.00 19.99
N ASP A 331 19.67 -2.78 19.69
CA ASP A 331 21.02 -2.31 20.03
C ASP A 331 21.20 -2.14 21.56
N LYS A 332 20.20 -1.63 22.28
CA LYS A 332 20.24 -1.49 23.76
C LYS A 332 20.48 -2.82 24.48
N VAL A 333 19.90 -3.90 23.96
CA VAL A 333 19.98 -5.24 24.58
C VAL A 333 21.37 -5.85 24.44
N LYS A 334 22.03 -5.65 23.30
CA LYS A 334 23.43 -6.10 23.12
C LYS A 334 24.40 -5.39 24.04
N ALA A 335 24.18 -4.10 24.31
CA ALA A 335 25.02 -3.34 25.23
C ALA A 335 24.84 -3.78 26.70
N GLY A 336 23.65 -4.25 27.08
CA GLY A 336 23.35 -4.76 28.43
C GLY A 336 23.89 -6.16 28.72
N ASN A 337 23.94 -7.06 27.73
CA ASN A 337 24.45 -8.43 27.88
C ASN A 337 25.99 -8.54 27.78
N GLY A 338 26.68 -7.41 27.66
CA GLY A 338 28.14 -7.32 27.56
C GLY A 338 28.86 -6.90 28.86
N LYS A 339 28.17 -6.88 30.00
CA LYS A 339 28.75 -6.62 31.32
C LYS A 339 28.78 -7.87 32.18
#